data_AF-A0A5D8YYK3-F1
#
_entry.id   AF-A0A5D8YYK3-F1
#
_cell.length_a   1.000
_cell.length_b   1.000
_cell.length_c   1.000
_cell.angle_alpha   90.00
_cell.angle_beta   90.00
_cell.angle_gamma   90.00
#
_symmetry.space_group_name_H-M   'P 1'
#
loop_
_entity.id
_entity.type
_entity.pdbx_description
1 polymer ?
#
loop_
_entity_poly.entity_id
_entity_poly.type
_entity_poly.pdbx_seq_one_letter_code
_entity_poly.pdbx_strand_id
1 'polypeptide(L)' 'AVVSAGDLADGAGALKRGDPVVIVSRAGGIEVRMGGRALGGAMGGAVVAVENLESKRIVRGRLVGDGVVEVLQ' A
#
# COMPACT_ATOMS: atom_id res chain seq x y z
N ALA A 1 -16.00 8.72 -20.77
CA ALA A 1 -15.61 8.50 -19.36
C ALA A 1 -14.11 8.70 -19.28
N VAL A 2 -13.68 9.89 -18.83
CA VAL A 2 -12.26 10.25 -18.75
C VAL A 2 -11.72 9.75 -17.42
N VAL A 3 -10.87 8.73 -17.45
CA VAL A 3 -9.92 8.49 -16.37
C VAL A 3 -8.85 9.55 -16.56
N SER A 4 -8.88 10.57 -15.71
CA SER A 4 -7.82 11.56 -15.66
C SER A 4 -6.55 10.88 -15.16
N ALA A 5 -5.57 10.76 -16.05
CA ALA A 5 -4.20 10.33 -15.75
C ALA A 5 -3.41 11.35 -14.88
N GLY A 6 -4.11 12.23 -14.16
CA GLY A 6 -3.57 13.25 -13.25
C GLY A 6 -3.86 12.98 -11.77
N ASP A 7 -4.47 11.85 -11.42
CA ASP A 7 -4.59 11.37 -10.03
C ASP A 7 -3.41 10.47 -9.61
N LEU A 8 -2.30 10.53 -10.36
CA LEU A 8 -1.03 9.91 -10.02
C LEU A 8 0.00 11.01 -9.86
N ALA A 9 0.71 10.99 -8.73
CA ALA A 9 1.86 11.83 -8.40
C ALA A 9 1.57 13.26 -7.93
N ASP A 10 1.20 13.44 -6.67
CA ASP A 10 1.94 14.28 -5.71
C ASP A 10 1.37 14.10 -4.30
N GLY A 11 1.43 12.88 -3.80
CA GLY A 11 0.74 12.54 -2.55
C GLY A 11 1.15 11.16 -2.11
N ALA A 12 2.44 10.85 -2.24
CA ALA A 12 2.98 9.68 -1.58
C ALA A 12 3.06 10.07 -0.08
N GLY A 13 1.87 10.10 0.53
CA GLY A 13 1.59 10.67 1.84
C GLY A 13 2.45 10.03 2.91
N ALA A 14 2.70 10.76 3.99
CA ALA A 14 3.42 10.22 5.12
C ALA A 14 2.50 9.25 5.88
N LEU A 15 2.79 7.96 5.74
CA LEU A 15 2.09 6.89 6.40
C LEU A 15 2.57 6.75 7.84
N LYS A 16 1.64 6.53 8.77
CA LYS A 16 1.91 6.39 10.20
C LYS A 16 1.62 4.97 10.68
N ARG A 17 2.27 4.56 11.76
CA ARG A 17 1.93 3.31 12.43
C ARG A 17 0.48 3.36 12.91
N GLY A 18 -0.30 2.34 12.56
CA GLY A 18 -1.71 2.21 12.88
C GLY A 18 -2.65 2.78 11.82
N ASP A 19 -2.12 3.38 10.76
CA ASP A 19 -2.92 3.93 9.67
C ASP A 19 -3.48 2.80 8.78
N PRO A 20 -4.73 2.90 8.31
CA PRO A 20 -5.30 1.93 7.39
C PRO A 20 -4.61 2.04 6.03
N VAL A 21 -4.25 0.90 5.46
CA VAL A 21 -3.59 0.83 4.15
C VAL A 21 -4.28 -0.18 3.25
N VAL A 22 -4.19 0.05 1.94
CA VAL A 22 -4.58 -0.90 0.91
C VAL A 22 -3.32 -1.58 0.41
N ILE A 23 -3.24 -2.88 0.66
CA ILE A 23 -2.16 -3.73 0.20
C ILE A 23 -2.53 -4.20 -1.20
N VAL A 24 -1.72 -3.85 -2.19
CA VAL A 24 -1.85 -4.34 -3.58
C VAL A 24 -0.79 -5.39 -3.81
N SER A 25 -1.23 -6.61 -4.11
CA SER A 25 -0.36 -7.73 -4.44
C SER A 25 -0.74 -8.27 -5.82
N ARG A 26 0.24 -8.41 -6.71
CA ARG A 26 0.03 -8.94 -8.06
C ARG A 26 0.73 -10.29 -8.16
N ALA A 27 -0.04 -11.37 -8.14
CA ALA A 27 0.49 -12.73 -8.23
C ALA A 27 -0.10 -13.45 -9.45
N GLY A 28 0.74 -13.91 -10.36
CA GLY A 28 0.32 -14.76 -11.49
C GLY A 28 -0.69 -14.13 -12.45
N GLY A 29 -0.69 -12.80 -12.60
CA GLY A 29 -1.66 -12.06 -13.44
C GLY A 29 -2.95 -11.65 -12.72
N ILE A 30 -3.11 -12.02 -11.44
CA ILE A 30 -4.24 -11.60 -10.61
C ILE A 30 -3.78 -10.46 -9.70
N GLU A 31 -4.50 -9.34 -9.74
CA GLU A 31 -4.32 -8.23 -8.81
C GLU A 31 -5.27 -8.42 -7.62
N VAL A 32 -4.70 -8.59 -6.43
CA VAL A 32 -5.45 -8.73 -5.19
C VAL A 32 -5.23 -7.49 -4.35
N ARG A 33 -6.32 -6.88 -3.91
CA ARG A 33 -6.33 -5.71 -3.03
C ARG A 33 -6.86 -6.14 -1.68
N MET A 34 -6.04 -5.96 -0.65
CA MET A 34 -6.35 -6.42 0.70
C MET A 34 -6.30 -5.23 1.66
N GLY A 35 -7.25 -5.18 2.60
CA GLY A 35 -7.20 -4.22 3.70
C GLY A 35 -6.07 -4.58 4.66
N GLY A 36 -5.24 -3.60 4.96
CA GLY A 36 -4.12 -3.73 5.88
C GLY A 36 -4.04 -2.58 6.86
N ARG A 37 -3.10 -2.72 7.79
CA ARG A 37 -2.76 -1.67 8.74
C ARG A 37 -1.25 -1.51 8.79
N ALA A 38 -0.77 -0.29 8.69
CA ALA A 38 0.65 -0.06 8.77
C ALA A 38 1.19 -0.31 10.16
N LEU A 39 2.24 -1.11 10.26
CA LEU A 39 2.94 -1.39 11.52
C LEU A 39 4.11 -0.42 11.75
N GLY A 40 4.57 0.25 10.71
CA GLY A 40 5.58 1.30 10.75
C GLY A 40 5.13 2.56 10.02
N GLY A 41 5.88 3.64 10.19
CA GLY A 41 5.71 4.83 9.36
C GLY A 41 6.59 4.76 8.11
N ALA A 42 6.10 5.28 6.99
CA ALA A 42 6.87 5.42 5.76
C ALA A 42 6.44 6.66 5.01
N MET A 43 7.38 7.25 4.30
CA MET A 43 7.10 8.30 3.33
C MET A 43 6.97 7.69 1.95
N GLY A 44 6.45 8.47 1.01
CA GLY A 44 6.34 8.07 -0.37
C GLY A 44 7.58 7.40 -0.95
N GLY A 45 7.40 6.22 -1.54
CA GLY A 45 8.48 5.42 -2.11
C GLY A 45 9.31 4.62 -1.11
N ALA A 46 9.10 4.79 0.21
CA ALA A 46 9.79 4.01 1.23
C ALA A 46 9.11 2.65 1.46
N VAL A 47 9.87 1.69 2.01
CA VAL A 47 9.38 0.36 2.36
C VAL A 47 8.81 0.37 3.76
N VAL A 48 7.59 -0.13 3.92
CA VAL A 48 6.87 -0.24 5.19
C VAL A 48 6.41 -1.66 5.44
N ALA A 49 6.43 -2.06 6.71
CA ALA A 49 5.77 -3.29 7.16
C ALA A 49 4.30 -2.99 7.44
N VAL A 50 3.43 -3.77 6.84
CA VAL A 50 1.98 -3.66 6.98
C VAL A 50 1.43 -5.01 7.43
N GLU A 51 0.50 -4.99 8.38
CA GLU A 51 -0.27 -6.15 8.77
C GLU A 51 -1.46 -6.28 7.84
N ASN A 52 -1.62 -7.45 7.25
CA ASN A 52 -2.85 -7.81 6.56
C ASN A 52 -3.94 -8.09 7.59
N LEU A 53 -5.05 -7.34 7.56
CA LEU A 53 -6.11 -7.47 8.56
C LEU A 53 -6.93 -8.77 8.38
N GLU A 54 -6.94 -9.34 7.19
CA GLU A 54 -7.65 -10.57 6.84
C GLU A 54 -6.91 -11.82 7.32
N SER A 55 -5.60 -11.90 7.04
CA SER A 55 -4.76 -13.06 7.36
C SER A 55 -3.87 -12.87 8.60
N LYS A 56 -3.85 -11.67 9.20
CA LYS A 56 -2.93 -11.30 10.30
C LYS A 56 -1.44 -11.50 9.99
N ARG A 57 -1.07 -11.55 8.71
CA ARG A 57 0.32 -11.68 8.27
C ARG A 57 0.98 -10.32 8.11
N ILE A 58 2.24 -10.23 8.51
CA ILE A 58 3.07 -9.04 8.29
C ILE A 58 3.71 -9.19 6.92
N VAL A 59 3.43 -8.23 6.04
CA VAL A 59 4.02 -8.15 4.70
C VAL A 59 4.78 -6.83 4.56
N ARG A 60 5.85 -6.84 3.77
CA ARG A 60 6.65 -5.65 3.48
C ARG A 60 6.27 -5.18 2.09
N GLY A 61 6.01 -3.90 1.95
CA GLY A 61 5.68 -3.31 0.66
C GLY A 61 6.19 -1.89 0.56
N ARG A 62 6.26 -1.40 -0.66
CA ARG A 62 6.61 -0.02 -0.96
C ARG A 62 5.35 0.84 -0.96
N LEU A 63 5.42 1.98 -0.29
CA LEU A 63 4.37 2.97 -0.39
C LEU A 63 4.40 3.64 -1.75
N VAL A 64 3.39 3.38 -2.60
CA VAL A 64 3.31 3.89 -3.97
C VAL A 64 2.26 4.99 -4.14
N GLY A 65 1.39 5.18 -3.16
CA GLY A 65 0.38 6.25 -3.12
C GLY A 65 -0.19 6.44 -1.72
N ASP A 66 -1.10 7.38 -1.52
CA ASP A 66 -1.70 7.65 -0.21
C ASP A 66 -2.41 6.41 0.36
N GLY A 67 -1.82 5.80 1.40
CA GLY A 67 -2.30 4.54 1.95
C GLY A 67 -2.18 3.32 1.03
N VAL A 68 -1.57 3.42 -0.16
CA VAL A 68 -1.45 2.30 -1.12
C VAL A 68 -0.05 1.69 -1.06
N VAL A 69 0.00 0.44 -0.62
CA VAL A 69 1.26 -0.29 -0.43
C VAL A 69 1.34 -1.44 -1.43
N GLU A 70 2.32 -1.39 -2.32
CA GLU A 70 2.61 -2.47 -3.26
C GLU A 70 3.56 -3.49 -2.60
N VAL A 71 3.13 -4.75 -2.53
CA VAL A 71 3.94 -5.81 -1.92
C VAL A 71 5.14 -6.12 -2.82
N LEU A 72 6.34 -6.00 -2.26
CA LEU A 72 7.56 -6.50 -2.89
C LEU A 72 7.64 -7.99 -2.53
N GLN A 73 7.29 -8.86 -3.48
CA GLN A 73 7.35 -10.32 -3.31
C GLN A 73 8.80 -10.82 -3.25
#